data_AF-A0A6M3LLN0-F1
#
_entry.id   AF-A0A6M3LLN0-F1
#
_cell.length_a   1.000
_cell.length_b   1.000
_cell.length_c   1.000
_cell.angle_alpha   90.00
_cell.angle_beta   90.00
_cell.angle_gamma   90.00
#
_symmetry.space_group_name_H-M   'P 1'
#
loop_
_entity.id
_entity.type
_entity.pdbx_description
1 polymer ?
#
loop_
_entity_poly.entity_id
_entity_poly.type
_entity_poly.pdbx_seq_one_letter_code
_entity_poly.pdbx_strand_id
1 'polypeptide(L)'
;MSHVLKLLEIAEERGVDLQYAPDYAEPGYDCEKGVILGNWNNQTASRIGKLLEKLGFELEWEDEWITCSDCGNALRCQPDCYSWQMSGAILDGECLCLCCILSDPEPVLEYYRGNPDMAITFDIDFEALGYTRYHKKGYRNEFLPDQDDNPHEIAKKLREQGITDFVFKIDGCGQFDMAFSVWLSKTRKGCHNEADYRM
;
A
#
# COMPACT_ATOMS: atom_id res chain seq x y z
N MET A 1 -8.98 -22.50 -15.06
CA MET A 1 -10.13 -21.90 -14.36
C MET A 1 -11.17 -22.91 -13.86
N SER A 2 -11.81 -23.75 -14.69
CA SER A 2 -12.99 -24.54 -14.24
C SER A 2 -12.74 -25.59 -13.16
N HIS A 3 -11.49 -26.01 -12.92
CA HIS A 3 -11.17 -26.99 -11.87
C HIS A 3 -10.89 -26.35 -10.51
N VAL A 4 -10.39 -25.10 -10.49
CA VAL A 4 -10.11 -24.37 -9.26
C VAL A 4 -11.40 -23.93 -8.60
N LEU A 5 -12.33 -23.36 -9.38
CA LEU A 5 -13.64 -22.96 -8.88
C LEU A 5 -14.38 -24.12 -8.21
N LYS A 6 -14.33 -25.32 -8.80
CA LYS A 6 -14.92 -26.52 -8.20
C LYS A 6 -14.27 -26.91 -6.87
N LEU A 7 -12.96 -26.72 -6.73
CA LEU A 7 -12.27 -27.01 -5.46
C LEU A 7 -12.64 -25.99 -4.38
N LEU A 8 -12.81 -24.72 -4.76
CA LEU A 8 -13.28 -23.66 -3.86
C LEU A 8 -14.73 -23.92 -3.44
N GLU A 9 -15.62 -24.26 -4.38
CA GLU A 9 -17.01 -24.66 -4.09
C GLU A 9 -17.06 -25.85 -3.11
N ILE A 10 -16.23 -26.88 -3.32
CA ILE A 10 -16.14 -28.02 -2.39
C ILE A 10 -15.60 -27.60 -1.01
N ALA A 11 -14.68 -26.65 -0.95
CA ALA A 11 -14.16 -26.12 0.30
C ALA A 11 -15.27 -25.38 1.08
N GLU A 12 -16.03 -24.53 0.39
CA GLU A 12 -17.15 -23.77 0.94
C GLU A 12 -18.26 -24.71 1.46
N GLU A 13 -18.63 -25.74 0.70
CA GLU A 13 -19.57 -26.79 1.14
C GLU A 13 -19.12 -27.50 2.43
N ARG A 14 -17.82 -27.46 2.73
CA ARG A 14 -17.22 -28.03 3.94
C ARG A 14 -16.96 -27.00 5.04
N GLY A 15 -17.49 -25.79 4.89
CA GLY A 15 -17.34 -24.69 5.84
C GLY A 15 -15.90 -24.15 5.90
N VAL A 16 -15.17 -24.21 4.79
CA VAL A 16 -13.86 -23.59 4.63
C VAL A 16 -13.98 -22.48 3.61
N ASP A 17 -13.74 -21.25 4.05
CA ASP A 17 -13.60 -20.10 3.17
C ASP A 17 -12.18 -20.08 2.59
N LEU A 18 -12.07 -19.97 1.27
CA LEU A 18 -10.81 -19.88 0.54
C LEU A 18 -10.98 -18.84 -0.55
N GLN A 19 -10.00 -17.95 -0.67
CA GLN A 19 -9.96 -16.98 -1.76
C GLN A 19 -8.91 -17.40 -2.79
N TYR A 20 -9.12 -17.03 -4.05
CA TYR A 20 -8.19 -17.30 -5.13
C TYR A 20 -7.74 -16.00 -5.77
N ALA A 21 -6.42 -15.83 -5.89
CA ALA A 21 -5.80 -14.81 -6.69
C ALA A 21 -5.06 -15.46 -7.88
N PRO A 22 -5.16 -14.90 -9.09
CA PRO A 22 -4.51 -15.49 -10.26
C PRO A 22 -2.99 -15.33 -10.26
N ASP A 23 -2.46 -14.32 -9.57
CA ASP A 23 -1.02 -14.08 -9.41
C ASP A 23 -0.74 -13.23 -8.16
N TYR A 24 0.53 -13.04 -7.83
CA TYR A 24 0.99 -12.03 -6.87
C TYR A 24 1.07 -10.65 -7.54
N ALA A 25 0.66 -9.62 -6.81
CA ALA A 25 0.97 -8.23 -7.12
C ALA A 25 2.11 -7.67 -6.24
N GLU A 26 2.44 -8.36 -5.15
CA GLU A 26 3.56 -8.00 -4.28
C GLU A 26 4.91 -8.30 -4.98
N PRO A 27 5.82 -7.32 -5.09
CA PRO A 27 7.14 -7.54 -5.66
C PRO A 27 7.95 -8.62 -4.92
N GLY A 28 8.63 -9.47 -5.67
CA GLY A 28 9.49 -10.52 -5.12
C GLY A 28 8.80 -11.87 -4.89
N TYR A 29 7.49 -11.96 -5.18
CA TYR A 29 6.72 -13.20 -5.15
C TYR A 29 6.33 -13.61 -6.57
N ASP A 30 6.29 -14.92 -6.81
CA ASP A 30 5.85 -15.52 -8.07
C ASP A 30 5.05 -16.79 -7.80
N CYS A 31 4.22 -17.18 -8.78
CA CYS A 31 3.47 -18.43 -8.70
C CYS A 31 3.26 -19.04 -10.09
N GLU A 32 3.08 -20.36 -10.15
CA GLU A 32 2.82 -21.04 -11.43
C GLU A 32 1.31 -21.17 -11.75
N LYS A 33 0.48 -21.33 -10.72
CA LYS A 33 -0.97 -21.61 -10.88
C LYS A 33 -1.88 -20.56 -10.27
N GLY A 34 -1.35 -19.66 -9.46
CA GLY A 34 -2.11 -18.73 -8.63
C GLY A 34 -1.91 -18.98 -7.14
N VAL A 35 -2.51 -18.12 -6.35
CA VAL A 35 -2.39 -18.07 -4.90
C VAL A 35 -3.75 -18.36 -4.28
N ILE A 36 -3.76 -19.19 -3.23
CA ILE A 36 -4.94 -19.46 -2.43
C ILE A 36 -4.75 -18.83 -1.06
N LEU A 37 -5.68 -17.97 -0.66
CA LEU A 37 -5.69 -17.37 0.67
C LEU A 37 -6.64 -18.16 1.56
N GLY A 38 -6.24 -18.45 2.78
CA GLY A 38 -7.12 -19.12 3.74
C GLY A 38 -6.59 -19.19 5.16
N ASN A 39 -7.49 -19.54 6.08
CA ASN A 39 -7.13 -19.87 7.46
C ASN A 39 -6.62 -21.32 7.60
N TRP A 40 -5.30 -21.50 7.51
CA TRP A 40 -4.68 -22.82 7.57
C TRP A 40 -4.65 -23.47 8.96
N ASN A 41 -5.10 -22.78 10.02
CA ASN A 41 -5.30 -23.39 11.34
C ASN A 41 -6.51 -24.35 11.37
N ASN A 42 -7.42 -24.22 10.41
CA ASN A 42 -8.52 -25.15 10.25
C ASN A 42 -8.01 -26.49 9.68
N GLN A 43 -8.28 -27.62 10.35
CA GLN A 43 -7.81 -28.93 9.93
C GLN A 43 -8.32 -29.34 8.53
N THR A 44 -9.56 -28.99 8.19
CA THR A 44 -10.13 -29.23 6.86
C THR A 44 -9.41 -28.38 5.82
N ALA A 45 -9.19 -27.08 6.10
CA ALA A 45 -8.44 -26.18 5.24
C ALA A 45 -7.01 -26.69 5.01
N SER A 46 -6.30 -27.09 6.06
CA SER A 46 -4.94 -27.65 5.97
C SER A 46 -4.87 -28.91 5.09
N ARG A 47 -5.89 -29.78 5.12
CA ARG A 47 -5.95 -30.96 4.24
C ARG A 47 -6.18 -30.58 2.78
N ILE A 48 -7.02 -29.57 2.53
CA ILE A 48 -7.28 -29.03 1.18
C ILE A 48 -6.03 -28.30 0.68
N GLY A 49 -5.37 -27.50 1.51
CA GLY A 49 -4.11 -26.81 1.23
C GLY A 49 -3.03 -27.78 0.74
N LYS A 50 -2.79 -28.88 1.45
CA LYS A 50 -1.84 -29.92 1.01
C LYS A 50 -2.16 -30.53 -0.36
N LEU A 51 -3.43 -30.53 -0.78
CA LEU A 51 -3.81 -30.97 -2.11
C LEU A 51 -3.53 -29.86 -3.15
N LEU A 52 -3.88 -28.62 -2.82
CA LEU A 52 -3.66 -27.44 -3.67
C LEU A 52 -2.17 -27.20 -3.93
N GLU A 53 -1.33 -27.27 -2.89
CA GLU A 53 0.13 -27.17 -3.00
C GLU A 53 0.71 -28.23 -3.95
N LYS A 54 0.23 -29.49 -3.85
CA LYS A 54 0.62 -30.56 -4.79
C LYS A 54 0.16 -30.34 -6.22
N LEU A 55 -0.86 -29.51 -6.42
CA LEU A 55 -1.34 -29.09 -7.73
C LEU A 55 -0.59 -27.85 -8.26
N GLY A 56 0.33 -27.29 -7.48
CA GLY A 56 1.19 -26.16 -7.84
C GLY A 56 0.63 -24.77 -7.50
N PHE A 57 -0.34 -24.69 -6.57
CA PHE A 57 -0.80 -23.41 -6.02
C PHE A 57 0.08 -22.99 -4.84
N GLU A 58 0.31 -21.70 -4.72
CA GLU A 58 0.88 -21.11 -3.52
C GLU A 58 -0.22 -20.92 -2.47
N LEU A 59 0.15 -21.07 -1.19
CA LEU A 59 -0.78 -20.96 -0.06
C LEU A 59 -0.35 -19.81 0.83
N GLU A 60 -1.27 -18.88 1.07
CA GLU A 60 -1.00 -17.69 1.85
C GLU A 60 -2.06 -17.49 2.94
N TRP A 61 -1.68 -16.81 4.01
CA TRP A 61 -2.58 -16.56 5.13
C TRP A 61 -3.56 -15.43 4.80
N GLU A 62 -4.86 -15.67 4.97
CA GLU A 62 -5.92 -14.69 4.65
C GLU A 62 -5.90 -13.42 5.52
N ASP A 63 -5.17 -13.44 6.64
CA ASP A 63 -4.96 -12.26 7.50
C ASP A 63 -3.68 -11.49 7.17
N GLU A 64 -2.77 -12.08 6.38
CA GLU A 64 -1.54 -11.43 5.91
C GLU A 64 -1.64 -10.91 4.46
N TRP A 65 -2.60 -11.43 3.70
CA TRP A 65 -2.77 -11.16 2.27
C TRP A 65 -4.22 -10.84 1.94
N ILE A 66 -4.40 -9.96 0.96
CA ILE A 66 -5.70 -9.52 0.43
C ILE A 66 -5.67 -9.54 -1.09
N THR A 67 -6.82 -9.53 -1.76
CA THR A 67 -6.90 -9.43 -3.21
C THR A 67 -7.11 -7.99 -3.66
N CYS A 68 -6.44 -7.60 -4.75
CA CYS A 68 -6.66 -6.30 -5.38
C CYS A 68 -8.05 -6.25 -6.02
N SER A 69 -8.81 -5.20 -5.74
CA SER A 69 -10.17 -4.97 -6.24
C SER A 69 -10.25 -4.89 -7.77
N ASP A 70 -9.17 -4.46 -8.44
CA ASP A 70 -9.14 -4.28 -9.89
C ASP A 70 -8.67 -5.53 -10.65
N CYS A 71 -7.49 -6.04 -10.30
CA CYS A 71 -6.87 -7.15 -11.04
C CYS A 71 -7.08 -8.52 -10.39
N GLY A 72 -7.54 -8.57 -9.14
CA GLY A 72 -7.72 -9.81 -8.38
C GLY A 72 -6.42 -10.45 -7.85
N ASN A 73 -5.25 -9.89 -8.16
CA ASN A 73 -3.96 -10.42 -7.71
C ASN A 73 -3.78 -10.26 -6.19
N ALA A 74 -2.99 -11.15 -5.59
CA ALA A 74 -2.70 -11.15 -4.16
C ALA A 74 -1.71 -10.04 -3.79
N LEU A 75 -2.06 -9.24 -2.80
CA LEU A 75 -1.27 -8.16 -2.24
C LEU A 75 -1.06 -8.41 -0.75
N ARG A 76 0.17 -8.22 -0.27
CA ARG A 76 0.47 -8.40 1.15
C ARG A 76 -0.01 -7.18 1.93
N CYS A 77 -0.76 -7.39 3.00
CA CYS A 77 -1.30 -6.32 3.84
C CYS A 77 -0.69 -6.29 5.25
N GLN A 78 0.15 -7.27 5.60
CA GLN A 78 0.94 -7.27 6.83
C GLN A 78 2.44 -7.27 6.59
N PRO A 79 3.23 -6.56 7.42
CA PRO A 79 4.68 -6.53 7.30
C PRO A 79 5.29 -7.91 7.55
N ASP A 80 6.32 -8.26 6.78
CA ASP A 80 7.17 -9.44 7.00
C ASP A 80 8.50 -9.10 7.70
N CYS A 81 8.90 -7.82 7.69
CA CYS A 81 10.13 -7.32 8.31
C CYS A 81 10.04 -5.82 8.62
N TYR A 82 11.04 -5.28 9.33
CA TYR A 82 11.08 -3.86 9.73
C TYR A 82 11.15 -2.86 8.58
N SER A 83 11.71 -3.27 7.44
CA SER A 83 11.86 -2.43 6.25
C SER A 83 10.75 -2.64 5.24
N TRP A 84 9.78 -3.52 5.52
CA TRP A 84 8.70 -3.79 4.60
C TRP A 84 7.78 -2.59 4.44
N GLN A 85 7.38 -2.34 3.21
CA GLN A 85 6.44 -1.30 2.83
C GLN A 85 5.45 -1.90 1.84
N MET A 86 4.16 -1.65 2.08
CA MET A 86 3.10 -2.16 1.23
C MET A 86 3.26 -1.65 -0.21
N SER A 87 3.22 -2.57 -1.17
CA SER A 87 3.24 -2.26 -2.61
C SER A 87 1.84 -2.01 -3.16
N GLY A 88 1.09 -1.14 -2.49
CA GLY A 88 -0.29 -0.81 -2.82
C GLY A 88 -0.94 0.05 -1.74
N ALA A 89 -2.27 0.19 -1.80
CA ALA A 89 -3.05 0.97 -0.85
C ALA A 89 -4.34 0.26 -0.46
N ILE A 90 -4.70 0.35 0.82
CA ILE A 90 -6.03 0.02 1.33
C ILE A 90 -6.79 1.33 1.49
N LEU A 91 -7.88 1.47 0.74
CA LEU A 91 -8.76 2.63 0.73
C LEU A 91 -10.05 2.31 1.51
N ASP A 92 -11.03 3.21 1.48
CA ASP A 92 -12.34 2.96 2.06
C ASP A 92 -13.14 1.94 1.22
N GLY A 93 -13.02 0.65 1.58
CA GLY A 93 -13.75 -0.45 0.95
C GLY A 93 -13.06 -1.07 -0.27
N GLU A 94 -11.88 -0.59 -0.65
CA GLU A 94 -11.13 -1.09 -1.81
C GLU A 94 -9.66 -1.36 -1.46
N CYS A 95 -9.03 -2.27 -2.20
CA CYS A 95 -7.61 -2.53 -2.10
C CYS A 95 -6.98 -2.50 -3.49
N LEU A 96 -6.01 -1.61 -3.71
CA LEU A 96 -5.35 -1.44 -5.00
C LEU A 96 -3.87 -1.82 -4.90
N CYS A 97 -3.39 -2.65 -5.82
CA CYS A 97 -1.98 -2.95 -5.93
C CYS A 97 -1.23 -1.85 -6.69
N LEU A 98 0.10 -1.79 -6.53
CA LEU A 98 0.94 -0.77 -7.18
C LEU A 98 0.74 -0.71 -8.70
N CYS A 99 0.60 -1.86 -9.38
CA CYS A 99 0.40 -1.87 -10.83
C CYS A 99 -0.91 -1.17 -11.26
N CYS A 100 -2.00 -1.39 -10.51
CA CYS A 100 -3.27 -0.70 -10.76
C CYS A 100 -3.17 0.79 -10.43
N ILE A 101 -2.53 1.13 -9.31
CA ILE A 101 -2.30 2.52 -8.90
C ILE A 101 -1.45 3.29 -9.93
N LEU A 102 -0.41 2.68 -10.48
CA LEU A 102 0.41 3.32 -11.52
C LEU A 102 -0.37 3.52 -12.83
N SER A 103 -1.42 2.75 -13.06
CA SER A 103 -2.32 2.92 -14.22
C SER A 103 -3.33 4.05 -14.02
N ASP A 104 -3.82 4.22 -12.79
CA ASP A 104 -4.67 5.34 -12.38
C ASP A 104 -4.39 5.77 -10.92
N PRO A 105 -3.51 6.77 -10.70
CA PRO A 105 -3.09 7.15 -9.34
C PRO A 105 -4.06 8.10 -8.65
N GLU A 106 -5.00 8.71 -9.36
CA GLU A 106 -5.86 9.78 -8.80
C GLU A 106 -6.72 9.31 -7.62
N PRO A 107 -7.36 8.12 -7.63
CA PRO A 107 -8.16 7.65 -6.49
C PRO A 107 -7.34 7.58 -5.19
N VAL A 108 -6.09 7.11 -5.28
CA VAL A 108 -5.20 7.05 -4.12
C VAL A 108 -4.72 8.45 -3.73
N LEU A 109 -4.31 9.28 -4.70
CA LEU A 109 -3.87 10.65 -4.40
C LEU A 109 -4.97 11.47 -3.75
N GLU A 110 -6.22 11.34 -4.19
CA GLU A 110 -7.39 12.01 -3.61
C GLU A 110 -7.62 11.55 -2.16
N TYR A 111 -7.54 10.24 -1.89
CA TYR A 111 -7.75 9.69 -0.55
C TYR A 111 -6.68 10.15 0.45
N TYR A 112 -5.43 10.30 0.01
CA TYR A 112 -4.30 10.71 0.86
C TYR A 112 -4.17 12.24 0.97
N ARG A 113 -4.87 13.00 0.13
CA ARG A 113 -4.71 14.45 -0.01
C ARG A 113 -5.04 15.19 1.29
N GLY A 114 -4.09 15.99 1.74
CA GLY A 114 -4.24 16.87 2.91
C GLY A 114 -4.34 16.13 4.25
N ASN A 115 -4.10 14.82 4.27
CA ASN A 115 -4.26 13.97 5.45
C ASN A 115 -2.89 13.69 6.12
N PRO A 116 -2.63 14.18 7.35
CA PRO A 116 -1.38 13.92 8.07
C PRO A 116 -1.29 12.51 8.67
N ASP A 117 -2.40 11.77 8.73
CA ASP A 117 -2.44 10.41 9.28
C ASP A 117 -2.08 9.34 8.24
N MET A 118 -1.89 9.74 6.97
CA MET A 118 -1.71 8.83 5.84
C MET A 118 -0.47 9.21 5.05
N ALA A 119 0.29 8.21 4.61
CA ALA A 119 1.46 8.41 3.77
C ALA A 119 1.60 7.30 2.72
N ILE A 120 1.98 7.68 1.50
CA ILE A 120 2.23 6.75 0.41
C ILE A 120 3.52 5.98 0.69
N THR A 121 3.46 4.65 0.67
CA THR A 121 4.58 3.76 1.03
C THR A 121 5.32 3.18 -0.18
N PHE A 122 4.82 3.44 -1.38
CA PHE A 122 5.35 2.92 -2.63
C PHE A 122 5.84 4.04 -3.55
N ASP A 123 6.59 3.69 -4.58
CA ASP A 123 7.20 4.66 -5.48
C ASP A 123 6.26 5.03 -6.63
N ILE A 124 5.92 6.32 -6.70
CA ILE A 124 5.23 6.96 -7.83
C ILE A 124 5.99 8.21 -8.26
N ASP A 125 5.92 8.55 -9.54
CA ASP A 125 6.54 9.77 -10.07
C ASP A 125 5.66 10.99 -9.79
N PHE A 126 5.80 11.52 -8.57
CA PHE A 126 5.09 12.72 -8.13
C PHE A 126 5.33 13.93 -9.06
N GLU A 127 6.53 14.08 -9.63
CA GLU A 127 6.83 15.21 -10.51
C GLU A 127 6.06 15.11 -11.83
N ALA A 128 5.97 13.91 -12.42
CA ALA A 128 5.13 13.63 -13.58
C ALA A 128 3.64 13.86 -13.31
N LEU A 129 3.21 13.65 -12.06
CA LEU A 129 1.84 13.90 -11.59
C LEU A 129 1.60 15.37 -11.19
N GLY A 130 2.57 16.26 -11.41
CA GLY A 130 2.41 17.70 -11.17
C GLY A 130 2.63 18.13 -9.73
N TYR A 131 3.23 17.30 -8.89
CA TYR A 131 3.63 17.66 -7.53
C TYR A 131 5.05 18.25 -7.50
N THR A 132 5.36 18.95 -6.41
CA THR A 132 6.70 19.44 -6.09
C THR A 132 7.03 19.08 -4.65
N ARG A 133 8.22 18.56 -4.41
CA ARG A 133 8.70 18.30 -3.06
C ARG A 133 8.83 19.62 -2.28
N TYR A 134 8.21 19.71 -1.10
CA TYR A 134 8.18 20.93 -0.30
C TYR A 134 9.57 21.35 0.20
N HIS A 135 10.32 20.41 0.80
CA HIS A 135 11.70 20.61 1.20
C HIS A 135 12.62 19.54 0.62
N LYS A 136 13.81 19.97 0.17
CA LYS A 136 14.84 19.07 -0.36
C LYS A 136 15.42 18.14 0.71
N LYS A 137 15.54 18.64 1.94
CA LYS A 137 15.85 17.80 3.10
C LYS A 137 14.54 17.10 3.48
N GLY A 138 14.51 15.77 3.38
CA GLY A 138 13.39 14.98 3.90
C GLY A 138 13.26 15.14 5.42
N TYR A 139 12.11 14.75 5.93
CA TYR A 139 11.78 14.72 7.34
C TYR A 139 12.17 13.37 7.92
N ARG A 140 12.44 13.33 9.23
CA ARG A 140 12.87 12.12 9.95
C ARG A 140 12.18 12.03 11.32
N ASN A 141 11.79 10.81 11.66
CA ASN A 141 11.35 10.44 12.99
C ASN A 141 12.25 9.32 13.49
N GLU A 142 13.07 9.57 14.52
CA GLU A 142 14.09 8.65 15.03
C GLU A 142 14.22 8.74 16.56
N PHE A 143 15.11 7.90 17.12
CA PHE A 143 15.37 7.85 18.55
C PHE A 143 16.34 8.94 19.07
N LEU A 144 17.12 9.59 18.18
CA LEU A 144 18.10 10.59 18.60
C LEU A 144 17.47 11.99 18.73
N PRO A 145 18.08 12.90 19.52
CA PRO A 145 17.62 14.28 19.63
C PRO A 145 17.51 14.97 18.26
N ASP A 146 16.49 15.81 18.11
CA ASP A 146 16.21 16.64 16.91
C ASP A 146 15.73 15.86 15.66
N GLN A 147 15.21 14.64 15.85
CA GLN A 147 14.61 13.81 14.81
C GLN A 147 13.16 13.44 15.19
N ASP A 148 12.35 14.44 15.48
CA ASP A 148 10.97 14.32 15.96
C ASP A 148 9.96 14.99 15.01
N ASP A 149 10.24 15.01 13.70
CA ASP A 149 9.36 15.61 12.72
C ASP A 149 7.95 15.00 12.81
N ASN A 150 6.96 15.88 12.96
CA ASN A 150 5.57 15.50 13.17
C ASN A 150 4.69 15.92 11.96
N PRO A 151 4.10 14.96 11.23
CA PRO A 151 3.21 15.22 10.09
C PRO A 151 2.06 16.19 10.42
N HIS A 152 1.49 16.15 11.63
CA HIS A 152 0.40 17.04 12.03
C HIS A 152 0.86 18.48 12.17
N GLU A 153 2.04 18.72 12.76
CA GLU A 153 2.58 20.07 12.89
C GLU A 153 3.02 20.64 11.53
N ILE A 154 3.53 19.79 10.64
CA ILE A 154 3.85 20.18 9.26
C ILE A 154 2.56 20.54 8.50
N ALA A 155 1.55 19.67 8.55
CA ALA A 155 0.25 19.91 7.93
C ALA A 155 -0.42 21.18 8.47
N LYS A 156 -0.33 21.45 9.77
CA LYS A 156 -0.83 22.67 10.39
C LYS A 156 -0.15 23.92 9.82
N LYS A 157 1.19 23.94 9.75
CA LYS A 157 1.96 25.05 9.15
C LYS A 157 1.61 25.28 7.68
N LEU A 158 1.47 24.21 6.89
CA LEU A 158 1.04 24.31 5.50
C LEU A 158 -0.35 24.93 5.38
N ARG A 159 -1.30 24.50 6.22
CA ARG A 159 -2.66 25.06 6.24
C ARG A 159 -2.69 26.52 6.67
N GLU A 160 -1.83 26.93 7.61
CA GLU A 160 -1.66 28.34 8.00
C GLU A 160 -1.15 29.20 6.84
N GLN A 161 -0.40 28.62 5.90
CA GLN A 161 0.02 29.25 4.64
C GLN A 161 -1.03 29.13 3.51
N GLY A 162 -2.21 28.56 3.78
CA GLY A 162 -3.25 28.33 2.78
C GLY A 162 -3.02 27.11 1.88
N ILE A 163 -2.04 26.27 2.20
CA ILE A 163 -1.71 25.05 1.44
C ILE A 163 -2.46 23.88 2.05
N THR A 164 -3.44 23.36 1.31
CA THR A 164 -4.25 22.20 1.73
C THR A 164 -4.04 20.97 0.84
N ASP A 165 -3.46 21.17 -0.35
CA ASP A 165 -3.23 20.11 -1.34
C ASP A 165 -1.78 19.62 -1.24
N PHE A 166 -1.57 18.69 -0.30
CA PHE A 166 -0.30 18.04 -0.06
C PHE A 166 -0.49 16.55 0.21
N VAL A 167 0.55 15.76 0.00
CA VAL A 167 0.58 14.32 0.34
C VAL A 167 1.91 13.99 1.01
N PHE A 168 1.85 13.06 1.97
CA PHE A 168 3.04 12.50 2.61
C PHE A 168 3.48 11.23 1.87
N LYS A 169 4.79 11.02 1.76
CA LYS A 169 5.39 9.79 1.23
C LYS A 169 6.43 9.28 2.22
N ILE A 170 6.41 8.00 2.54
CA ILE A 170 7.52 7.38 3.26
C ILE A 170 8.68 7.19 2.28
N ASP A 171 9.83 7.78 2.62
CA ASP A 171 11.06 7.71 1.84
C ASP A 171 11.93 6.52 2.29
N GLY A 172 11.73 6.02 3.51
CA GLY A 172 12.38 4.82 4.02
C GLY A 172 11.90 4.44 5.42
N CYS A 173 11.93 3.14 5.71
CA CYS A 173 11.58 2.57 7.01
C CYS A 173 12.71 1.68 7.51
N GLY A 174 13.25 2.01 8.68
CA GLY A 174 14.26 1.26 9.41
C GLY A 174 13.71 0.70 10.72
N GLN A 175 14.54 -0.04 11.46
CA GLN A 175 14.12 -0.61 12.75
C GLN A 175 13.84 0.46 13.82
N PHE A 176 14.52 1.60 13.74
CA PHE A 176 14.45 2.68 14.75
C PHE A 176 14.25 4.07 14.15
N ASP A 177 14.06 4.14 12.84
CA ASP A 177 13.99 5.38 12.08
C ASP A 177 12.99 5.27 10.94
N MET A 178 12.37 6.39 10.61
CA MET A 178 11.53 6.55 9.44
C MET A 178 11.86 7.89 8.78
N ALA A 179 12.05 7.87 7.48
CA ALA A 179 12.20 9.07 6.66
C ALA A 179 10.93 9.28 5.84
N PHE A 180 10.49 10.52 5.71
CA PHE A 180 9.34 10.86 4.88
C PHE A 180 9.51 12.21 4.19
N SER A 181 8.74 12.41 3.12
CA SER A 181 8.70 13.64 2.35
C SER A 181 7.28 14.17 2.23
N VAL A 182 7.18 15.48 1.97
CA VAL A 182 5.92 16.16 1.69
C VAL A 182 5.95 16.69 0.27
N TRP A 183 4.89 16.41 -0.48
CA TRP A 183 4.73 16.79 -1.86
C TRP A 183 3.50 17.69 -1.99
N LEU A 184 3.69 18.83 -2.65
CA LEU A 184 2.64 19.83 -2.87
C LEU A 184 2.16 19.76 -4.31
N SER A 185 0.85 19.69 -4.51
CA SER A 185 0.27 19.76 -5.84
C SER A 185 0.45 21.16 -6.42
N LYS A 186 0.87 21.27 -7.68
CA LYS A 186 0.91 22.57 -8.39
C LYS A 186 -0.49 23.08 -8.75
N THR A 187 -1.54 22.30 -8.51
CA THR A 187 -2.82 22.43 -9.20
C THR A 187 -3.96 22.91 -8.29
N ARG A 188 -3.86 24.14 -7.77
CA ARG A 188 -4.91 25.17 -7.85
C ARG A 188 -4.43 26.46 -7.17
N LYS A 189 -4.41 27.55 -7.95
CA LYS A 189 -4.09 28.92 -7.54
C LYS A 189 -4.91 29.36 -6.31
N GLY A 190 -4.28 29.33 -5.14
CA GLY A 190 -4.35 30.42 -4.17
C GLY A 190 -3.03 31.18 -4.27
N CYS A 191 -3.07 32.46 -4.63
CA CYS A 191 -1.91 33.32 -4.91
C CYS A 191 -0.74 33.20 -3.91
N HIS A 192 0.30 32.41 -4.19
CA HIS A 192 1.61 32.60 -3.56
C HIS A 192 2.73 32.40 -4.57
N ASN A 193 3.61 33.41 -4.68
CA ASN A 193 4.70 33.49 -5.64
C ASN A 193 5.80 32.48 -5.28
N GLU A 194 6.48 31.93 -6.30
CA GLU A 194 7.62 31.00 -6.22
C GLU A 194 8.86 31.53 -5.46
N ALA A 195 8.79 32.71 -4.84
CA ALA A 195 9.89 33.33 -4.11
C ALA A 195 10.06 32.82 -2.67
N ASP A 196 9.05 32.15 -2.09
CA ASP A 196 9.06 31.81 -0.66
C ASP A 196 9.67 30.44 -0.30
N TYR A 197 10.06 29.61 -1.30
CA TYR A 197 10.62 28.27 -1.05
C TYR A 197 12.17 28.23 -0.98
N ARG A 198 12.81 29.34 -0.64
CA ARG A 198 14.26 29.40 -0.37
C ARG A 198 14.55 29.90 1.05
N MET A 199 14.33 29.04 2.04
CA MET A 199 15.05 29.09 3.34
C MET A 199 15.40 27.67 3.78
#